data_AF-A0A356SDE3-F1
#
_entry.id   AF-A0A356SDE3-F1
#
_cell.length_a   1.000
_cell.length_b   1.000
_cell.length_c   1.000
_cell.angle_alpha   90.00
_cell.angle_beta   90.00
_cell.angle_gamma   90.00
#
_symmetry.space_group_name_H-M   'P 1'
#
loop_
_entity.id
_entity.type
_entity.pdbx_description
1 polymer ?
#
loop_
_entity_poly.entity_id
_entity_poly.type
_entity_poly.pdbx_seq_one_letter_code
_entity_poly.pdbx_strand_id
1 'polypeptide(L)'
;MGLDSSHFTVLSQASDRQTQRFLRDMESWRQIAAYQIVGSGVLPAIPIPNYVYLFDSEADFAAFLVGEERGYFYATPRANFMGILLRDDQSLLQARHHYAHFLIRNFSDLRLPRWYEEGLAAYLAGVNIDDGRGELARPSADGYSALAQVSDTIPMGRLLYRDDSLASPRLIQFANLKSEALFHYLRHGYAEDAFPDRRAQLGHAMLSCYWRDAPCDSHLTSHSTLPRQSWMQSTSIISAIAGARVWM
;
A
#
# COMPACT_ATOMS: atom_id res chain seq x y z
N MET A 1 -17.81 1.30 -22.93
CA MET A 1 -17.64 -0.09 -23.41
C MET A 1 -17.30 -1.01 -22.23
N GLY A 2 -17.65 -2.30 -22.29
CA GLY A 2 -17.34 -3.29 -21.25
C GLY A 2 -16.27 -4.28 -21.70
N LEU A 3 -15.25 -4.57 -20.87
CA LEU A 3 -14.23 -5.60 -21.10
C LEU A 3 -14.03 -6.47 -19.86
N ASP A 4 -13.85 -7.77 -20.04
CA ASP A 4 -13.73 -8.74 -18.95
C ASP A 4 -12.34 -9.39 -18.89
N SER A 5 -11.96 -9.80 -17.68
CA SER A 5 -10.75 -10.55 -17.34
C SER A 5 -11.08 -11.59 -16.25
N SER A 6 -10.07 -12.28 -15.73
CA SER A 6 -10.26 -13.26 -14.67
C SER A 6 -10.81 -12.65 -13.37
N HIS A 7 -10.41 -11.42 -13.04
CA HIS A 7 -10.75 -10.80 -11.76
C HIS A 7 -11.56 -9.51 -11.89
N PHE A 8 -11.65 -8.91 -13.08
CA PHE A 8 -12.29 -7.60 -13.28
C PHE A 8 -13.21 -7.58 -14.49
N THR A 9 -14.32 -6.84 -14.34
CA THR A 9 -15.15 -6.33 -15.42
C THR A 9 -15.00 -4.81 -15.48
N VAL A 10 -14.52 -4.29 -16.59
CA VAL A 10 -14.21 -2.86 -16.77
C VAL A 10 -15.26 -2.19 -17.65
N LEU A 11 -15.95 -1.19 -17.11
CA LEU A 11 -16.84 -0.27 -17.82
C LEU A 11 -16.09 1.04 -18.05
N SER A 12 -15.76 1.33 -19.30
CA SER A 12 -14.81 2.39 -19.66
C SER A 12 -15.38 3.42 -20.63
N GLN A 13 -15.03 4.68 -20.41
CA GLN A 13 -15.13 5.78 -21.36
C GLN A 13 -13.88 5.94 -22.25
N ALA A 14 -12.79 5.24 -21.93
CA ALA A 14 -11.56 5.24 -22.73
C ALA A 14 -11.72 4.48 -24.06
N SER A 15 -10.72 4.63 -24.93
CA SER A 15 -10.58 3.75 -26.10
C SER A 15 -10.37 2.28 -25.70
N ASP A 16 -10.71 1.35 -26.60
CA ASP A 16 -10.51 -0.09 -26.40
C ASP A 16 -9.05 -0.42 -26.07
N ARG A 17 -8.11 0.21 -26.77
CA ARG A 17 -6.67 0.00 -26.57
C ARG A 17 -6.25 0.39 -25.15
N GLN A 18 -6.73 1.53 -24.66
CA GLN A 18 -6.44 2.00 -23.30
C GLN A 18 -7.09 1.09 -22.26
N THR A 19 -8.34 0.69 -22.48
CA THR A 19 -9.07 -0.21 -21.56
C THR A 19 -8.40 -1.58 -21.49
N GLN A 20 -7.97 -2.14 -22.62
CA GLN A 20 -7.23 -3.41 -22.64
C GLN A 20 -5.86 -3.31 -21.95
N ARG A 21 -5.13 -2.21 -22.14
CA ARG A 21 -3.85 -1.98 -21.44
C ARG A 21 -4.08 -1.91 -19.93
N PHE A 22 -5.01 -1.06 -19.49
CA PHE A 22 -5.39 -0.94 -18.08
C PHE A 22 -5.75 -2.30 -17.47
N LEU A 23 -6.58 -3.09 -18.16
CA LEU A 23 -7.04 -4.37 -17.65
C LEU A 23 -5.88 -5.37 -17.47
N ARG A 24 -4.96 -5.44 -18.43
CA ARG A 24 -3.74 -6.26 -18.30
C ARG A 24 -2.84 -5.79 -17.16
N ASP A 25 -2.69 -4.47 -17.00
CA ASP A 25 -1.86 -3.89 -15.96
C ASP A 25 -2.47 -4.16 -14.57
N MET A 26 -3.79 -4.08 -14.42
CA MET A 26 -4.48 -4.42 -13.17
C MET A 26 -4.38 -5.91 -12.82
N GLU A 27 -4.47 -6.81 -13.80
CA GLU A 27 -4.25 -8.25 -13.57
C GLU A 27 -2.81 -8.54 -13.12
N SER A 28 -1.82 -7.93 -13.78
CA SER A 28 -0.41 -8.05 -13.40
C SER A 28 -0.13 -7.48 -12.01
N TRP A 29 -0.70 -6.31 -11.70
CA TRP A 29 -0.64 -5.71 -10.37
C TRP A 29 -1.24 -6.65 -9.32
N ARG A 30 -2.39 -7.25 -9.60
CA ARG A 30 -3.08 -8.17 -8.69
C ARG A 30 -2.24 -9.44 -8.44
N GLN A 31 -1.54 -9.94 -9.45
CA GLN A 31 -0.61 -11.06 -9.32
C GLN A 31 0.60 -10.71 -8.43
N ILE A 32 1.15 -9.50 -8.57
CA ILE A 32 2.21 -9.01 -7.68
C ILE A 32 1.70 -8.90 -6.24
N ALA A 33 0.52 -8.31 -6.05
CA ALA A 33 -0.11 -8.22 -4.74
C ALA A 33 -0.32 -9.60 -4.11
N ALA A 34 -0.80 -10.58 -4.87
CA ALA A 34 -0.94 -11.96 -4.43
C ALA A 34 0.39 -12.50 -3.85
N TYR A 35 1.48 -12.33 -4.60
CA TYR A 35 2.79 -12.82 -4.18
C TYR A 35 3.28 -12.16 -2.90
N GLN A 36 3.03 -10.86 -2.71
CA GLN A 36 3.42 -10.18 -1.47
C GLN A 36 2.56 -10.60 -0.26
N ILE A 37 1.29 -10.97 -0.47
CA ILE A 37 0.35 -11.29 0.63
C ILE A 37 0.47 -12.75 1.06
N VAL A 38 0.46 -13.70 0.11
CA VAL A 38 0.41 -15.14 0.41
C VAL A 38 1.64 -15.92 -0.07
N GLY A 39 2.66 -15.23 -0.59
CA GLY A 39 3.88 -15.88 -1.10
C GLY A 39 3.70 -16.64 -2.42
N SER A 40 2.54 -16.49 -3.08
CA SER A 40 2.25 -17.10 -4.38
C SER A 40 1.52 -16.11 -5.28
N GLY A 41 1.72 -16.21 -6.60
CA GLY A 41 1.05 -15.32 -7.56
C GLY A 41 -0.46 -15.55 -7.70
N VAL A 42 -1.05 -16.45 -6.92
CA VAL A 42 -2.46 -16.84 -7.03
C VAL A 42 -3.13 -16.65 -5.68
N LEU A 43 -4.23 -15.89 -5.67
CA LEU A 43 -5.12 -15.80 -4.52
C LEU A 43 -6.28 -16.78 -4.71
N PRO A 44 -6.83 -17.36 -3.62
CA PRO A 44 -8.06 -18.14 -3.68
C PRO A 44 -9.18 -17.37 -4.40
N ALA A 45 -10.01 -18.09 -5.15
CA ALA A 45 -11.13 -17.47 -5.86
C ALA A 45 -12.18 -16.97 -4.86
N ILE A 46 -12.56 -15.69 -4.98
CA ILE A 46 -13.72 -15.13 -4.28
C ILE A 46 -14.82 -14.94 -5.33
N PRO A 47 -16.03 -15.49 -5.14
CA PRO A 47 -17.14 -15.37 -6.10
C PRO A 47 -17.82 -13.99 -6.02
N ILE A 48 -17.04 -12.92 -5.83
CA ILE A 48 -17.51 -11.53 -5.77
C ILE A 48 -16.86 -10.79 -6.94
N PRO A 49 -17.63 -10.33 -7.93
CA PRO A 49 -17.10 -9.63 -9.09
C PRO A 49 -16.51 -8.27 -8.69
N ASN A 50 -15.42 -7.86 -9.35
CA ASN A 50 -14.89 -6.51 -9.24
C ASN A 50 -15.26 -5.72 -10.50
N TYR A 51 -16.17 -4.75 -10.35
CA TYR A 51 -16.51 -3.80 -11.41
C TYR A 51 -15.58 -2.59 -11.31
N VAL A 52 -14.95 -2.24 -12.43
CA VAL A 52 -14.10 -1.05 -12.55
C VAL A 52 -14.76 -0.06 -13.49
N TYR A 53 -15.00 1.16 -13.02
CA TYR A 53 -15.48 2.28 -13.82
C TYR A 53 -14.29 3.18 -14.17
N LEU A 54 -13.96 3.28 -15.45
CA LEU A 54 -12.90 4.14 -15.97
C LEU A 54 -13.50 5.37 -16.64
N PHE A 55 -13.22 6.53 -16.05
CA PHE A 55 -13.73 7.82 -16.50
C PHE A 55 -12.63 8.58 -17.25
N ASP A 56 -12.95 9.23 -18.37
CA ASP A 56 -12.02 10.13 -19.10
C ASP A 56 -12.32 11.61 -18.81
N SER A 57 -13.28 11.89 -17.92
CA SER A 57 -13.77 13.21 -17.57
C SER A 57 -13.89 13.37 -16.06
N GLU A 58 -13.27 14.43 -15.51
CA GLU A 58 -13.42 14.82 -14.11
C GLU A 58 -14.89 15.08 -13.74
N ALA A 59 -15.66 15.69 -14.65
CA ALA A 59 -17.05 16.02 -14.41
C ALA A 59 -17.92 14.76 -14.27
N ASP A 60 -17.69 13.76 -15.13
CA ASP A 60 -18.41 12.49 -15.05
C ASP A 60 -17.99 11.71 -13.81
N PHE A 61 -16.69 11.71 -13.51
CA PHE A 61 -16.16 11.05 -12.33
C PHE A 61 -16.71 11.67 -11.03
N ALA A 62 -16.77 12.99 -10.94
CA ALA A 62 -17.28 13.71 -9.77
C ALA A 62 -18.74 13.37 -9.43
N ALA A 63 -19.54 12.98 -10.43
CA ALA A 63 -20.92 12.53 -10.21
C ALA A 63 -21.02 11.19 -9.44
N PHE A 64 -19.92 10.43 -9.35
CA PHE A 64 -19.83 9.14 -8.67
C PHE A 64 -19.06 9.22 -7.34
N LEU A 65 -18.55 10.40 -6.97
CA LEU A 65 -17.80 10.61 -5.75
C LEU A 65 -18.69 11.02 -4.58
N VAL A 66 -18.31 10.56 -3.38
CA VAL A 66 -18.84 11.07 -2.11
C VAL A 66 -17.67 11.74 -1.38
N GLY A 67 -17.56 13.06 -1.48
CA GLY A 67 -16.50 13.84 -0.86
C GLY A 67 -15.32 14.15 -1.79
N GLU A 68 -14.11 14.23 -1.22
CA GLU A 68 -12.89 14.68 -1.91
C GLU A 68 -11.99 13.51 -2.37
N GLU A 69 -12.55 12.31 -2.51
CA GLU A 69 -11.81 11.14 -3.02
C GLU A 69 -11.37 11.38 -4.47
N ARG A 70 -10.14 11.01 -4.81
CA ARG A 70 -9.61 11.04 -6.18
C ARG A 70 -9.77 9.70 -6.88
N GLY A 71 -9.98 8.61 -6.14
CA GLY A 71 -10.22 7.25 -6.61
C GLY A 71 -10.82 6.42 -5.49
N TYR A 72 -11.61 5.40 -5.82
CA TYR A 72 -12.29 4.62 -4.78
C TYR A 72 -12.33 3.12 -5.07
N PHE A 73 -12.50 2.36 -3.99
CA PHE A 73 -12.88 0.95 -4.02
C PHE A 73 -13.84 0.69 -2.87
N TYR A 74 -15.05 0.24 -3.21
CA TYR A 74 -16.10 -0.09 -2.25
C TYR A 74 -16.46 -1.57 -2.38
N ALA A 75 -16.19 -2.33 -1.32
CA ALA A 75 -16.55 -3.73 -1.24
C ALA A 75 -17.98 -3.91 -0.70
N THR A 76 -18.74 -4.82 -1.31
CA THR A 76 -20.05 -5.25 -0.80
C THR A 76 -20.14 -6.77 -0.81
N PRO A 77 -21.14 -7.38 -0.13
CA PRO A 77 -21.31 -8.83 -0.14
C PRO A 77 -21.59 -9.45 -1.52
N ARG A 78 -21.95 -8.64 -2.53
CA ARG A 78 -22.38 -9.14 -3.86
C ARG A 78 -21.51 -8.68 -5.02
N ALA A 79 -20.80 -7.56 -4.85
CA ALA A 79 -19.94 -6.98 -5.86
C ALA A 79 -19.01 -5.96 -5.21
N ASN A 80 -17.84 -5.77 -5.81
CA ASN A 80 -16.94 -4.68 -5.48
C ASN A 80 -16.97 -3.64 -6.61
N PHE A 81 -16.88 -2.37 -6.25
CA PHE A 81 -16.93 -1.26 -7.20
C PHE A 81 -15.68 -0.40 -7.06
N MET A 82 -14.97 -0.20 -8.16
CA MET A 82 -13.78 0.62 -8.24
C MET A 82 -14.02 1.77 -9.22
N GLY A 83 -13.71 3.00 -8.84
CA GLY A 83 -13.83 4.16 -9.71
C GLY A 83 -12.49 4.85 -9.87
N ILE A 84 -12.10 5.11 -11.13
CA ILE A 84 -10.81 5.70 -11.49
C ILE A 84 -11.00 6.76 -12.57
N LEU A 85 -10.44 7.93 -12.34
CA LEU A 85 -10.22 8.96 -13.35
C LEU A 85 -8.95 8.66 -14.14
N LEU A 86 -9.08 8.46 -15.44
CA LEU A 86 -7.95 8.22 -16.34
C LEU A 86 -7.01 9.41 -16.34
N ARG A 87 -5.71 9.12 -16.46
CA ARG A 87 -4.62 10.11 -16.49
C ARG A 87 -4.45 10.91 -15.19
N ASP A 88 -5.17 10.55 -14.12
CA ASP A 88 -4.85 10.95 -12.76
C ASP A 88 -4.19 9.79 -12.02
N ASP A 89 -2.86 9.84 -11.91
CA ASP A 89 -2.08 8.82 -11.20
C ASP A 89 -2.48 8.72 -9.73
N GLN A 90 -2.96 9.82 -9.12
CA GLN A 90 -3.43 9.81 -7.73
C GLN A 90 -4.77 9.06 -7.60
N SER A 91 -5.62 9.11 -8.63
CA SER A 91 -6.85 8.33 -8.70
C SER A 91 -6.56 6.84 -8.67
N LEU A 92 -5.66 6.39 -9.54
CA LEU A 92 -5.26 4.98 -9.61
C LEU A 92 -4.56 4.52 -8.33
N LEU A 93 -3.66 5.35 -7.78
CA LEU A 93 -2.96 5.07 -6.53
C LEU A 93 -3.96 4.89 -5.38
N GLN A 94 -4.93 5.80 -5.23
CA GLN A 94 -5.93 5.70 -4.16
C GLN A 94 -6.85 4.48 -4.32
N ALA A 95 -7.32 4.20 -5.54
CA ALA A 95 -8.14 3.02 -5.82
C ALA A 95 -7.38 1.71 -5.53
N ARG A 96 -6.08 1.63 -5.90
CA ARG A 96 -5.22 0.48 -5.58
C ARG A 96 -4.94 0.36 -4.10
N HIS A 97 -4.77 1.46 -3.36
CA HIS A 97 -4.59 1.44 -1.89
C HIS A 97 -5.79 0.79 -1.21
N HIS A 98 -7.00 1.22 -1.55
CA HIS A 98 -8.22 0.64 -1.02
C HIS A 98 -8.42 -0.83 -1.43
N TYR A 99 -8.08 -1.18 -2.68
CA TYR A 99 -8.14 -2.57 -3.13
C TYR A 99 -7.08 -3.46 -2.46
N ALA A 100 -5.88 -2.94 -2.19
CA ALA A 100 -4.85 -3.65 -1.45
C ALA A 100 -5.32 -4.00 -0.04
N HIS A 101 -5.96 -3.06 0.68
CA HIS A 101 -6.61 -3.38 1.97
C HIS A 101 -7.63 -4.52 1.84
N PHE A 102 -8.46 -4.51 0.80
CA PHE A 102 -9.41 -5.59 0.55
C PHE A 102 -8.70 -6.93 0.37
N LEU A 103 -7.66 -7.00 -0.46
CA LEU A 103 -6.90 -8.24 -0.66
C LEU A 103 -6.22 -8.70 0.64
N ILE A 104 -5.54 -7.81 1.34
CA ILE A 104 -4.83 -8.13 2.59
C ILE A 104 -5.81 -8.70 3.63
N ARG A 105 -6.96 -8.03 3.84
CA ARG A 105 -7.95 -8.45 4.85
C ARG A 105 -8.66 -9.77 4.53
N ASN A 106 -8.79 -10.12 3.26
CA ASN A 106 -9.49 -11.32 2.85
C ASN A 106 -8.57 -12.54 2.67
N PHE A 107 -7.27 -12.31 2.47
CA PHE A 107 -6.33 -13.39 2.13
C PHE A 107 -5.11 -13.51 3.04
N SER A 108 -4.88 -12.57 3.95
CA SER A 108 -3.90 -12.77 5.03
C SER A 108 -4.47 -13.72 6.08
N ASP A 109 -3.73 -14.77 6.41
CA ASP A 109 -4.09 -15.73 7.46
C ASP A 109 -4.00 -15.14 8.88
N LEU A 110 -3.39 -13.95 9.02
CA LEU A 110 -3.12 -13.29 10.28
C LEU A 110 -3.76 -11.90 10.33
N ARG A 111 -4.26 -11.53 11.50
CA ARG A 111 -4.55 -10.12 11.82
C ARG A 111 -3.25 -9.34 11.89
N LEU A 112 -3.01 -8.50 10.90
CA LEU A 112 -1.82 -7.66 10.82
C LEU A 112 -1.95 -6.44 11.74
N PRO A 113 -0.87 -6.00 12.40
CA PRO A 113 -0.84 -4.69 13.04
C PRO A 113 -1.14 -3.60 12.02
N ARG A 114 -1.87 -2.55 12.42
CA ARG A 114 -2.28 -1.46 11.52
C ARG A 114 -1.13 -0.89 10.70
N TRP A 115 0.01 -0.60 11.34
CA TRP A 115 1.17 -0.04 10.62
C TRP A 115 1.65 -0.95 9.49
N TYR A 116 1.56 -2.26 9.67
CA TYR A 116 1.98 -3.22 8.65
C TYR A 116 0.95 -3.26 7.54
N GLU A 117 -0.34 -3.32 7.88
CA GLU A 117 -1.42 -3.33 6.90
C GLU A 117 -1.41 -2.06 6.02
N GLU A 118 -1.36 -0.87 6.64
CA GLU A 118 -1.29 0.42 5.95
C GLU A 118 0.00 0.55 5.12
N GLY A 119 1.13 0.11 5.67
CA GLY A 119 2.42 0.15 4.99
C GLY A 119 2.48 -0.77 3.78
N LEU A 120 1.98 -2.00 3.89
CA LEU A 120 1.88 -2.95 2.78
C LEU A 120 0.87 -2.46 1.73
N ALA A 121 -0.28 -1.93 2.14
CA ALA A 121 -1.28 -1.39 1.23
C ALA A 121 -0.73 -0.22 0.40
N ALA A 122 -0.04 0.73 1.05
CA ALA A 122 0.60 1.86 0.38
C ALA A 122 1.73 1.41 -0.55
N TYR A 123 2.57 0.47 -0.09
CA TYR A 123 3.62 -0.13 -0.90
C TYR A 123 3.08 -0.77 -2.18
N LEU A 124 2.01 -1.57 -2.06
CA LEU A 124 1.36 -2.21 -3.20
C LEU A 124 0.72 -1.18 -4.13
N ALA A 125 0.05 -0.17 -3.59
CA ALA A 125 -0.57 0.89 -4.37
C ALA A 125 0.43 1.63 -5.28
N GLY A 126 1.64 1.84 -4.76
CA GLY A 126 2.76 2.48 -5.48
C GLY A 126 3.45 1.60 -6.52
N VAL A 127 3.06 0.33 -6.70
CA VAL A 127 3.64 -0.51 -7.77
C VAL A 127 3.06 -0.08 -9.11
N ASN A 128 3.92 0.48 -9.96
CA ASN A 128 3.65 0.75 -11.36
C ASN A 128 3.83 -0.53 -12.17
N ILE A 129 2.97 -0.71 -13.16
CA ILE A 129 3.07 -1.83 -14.10
C ILE A 129 3.36 -1.25 -15.47
N ASP A 130 4.40 -1.79 -16.12
CA ASP A 130 4.64 -1.55 -17.54
C ASP A 130 4.98 -2.88 -18.22
N ASP A 131 4.19 -3.24 -19.23
CA ASP A 131 4.31 -4.48 -19.99
C ASP A 131 4.52 -5.75 -19.12
N GLY A 132 3.71 -5.87 -18.05
CA GLY A 132 3.72 -7.02 -17.14
C GLY A 132 4.87 -7.03 -16.13
N ARG A 133 5.69 -5.98 -16.09
CA ARG A 133 6.75 -5.79 -15.10
C ARG A 133 6.30 -4.82 -14.03
N GLY A 134 6.47 -5.21 -12.77
CA GLY A 134 6.25 -4.34 -11.63
C GLY A 134 7.48 -3.52 -11.33
N GLU A 135 7.34 -2.20 -11.25
CA GLU A 135 8.35 -1.33 -10.71
C GLU A 135 7.73 -0.51 -9.59
N LEU A 136 8.41 -0.40 -8.45
CA LEU A 136 7.94 0.48 -7.41
C LEU A 136 8.14 1.92 -7.87
N ALA A 137 7.07 2.71 -7.83
CA ALA A 137 7.19 4.13 -8.08
C ALA A 137 8.26 4.71 -7.16
N ARG A 138 9.11 5.58 -7.71
CA ARG A 138 9.99 6.35 -6.85
C ARG A 138 9.12 7.13 -5.86
N PRO A 139 9.50 7.14 -4.57
CA PRO A 139 8.84 7.96 -3.57
C PRO A 139 8.70 9.37 -4.11
N SER A 140 7.49 9.94 -4.04
CA SER A 140 7.30 11.34 -4.41
C SER A 140 8.18 12.19 -3.48
N ALA A 141 9.03 13.03 -4.08
CA ALA A 141 9.91 13.90 -3.30
C ALA A 141 9.11 14.74 -2.30
N ASP A 142 7.87 15.12 -2.66
CA ASP A 142 6.95 15.90 -1.83
C ASP A 142 6.43 15.12 -0.61
N GLY A 143 6.02 13.85 -0.79
CA GLY A 143 5.50 13.03 0.30
C GLY A 143 6.55 12.73 1.38
N TYR A 144 7.78 12.46 0.95
CA TYR A 144 8.87 12.16 1.88
C TYR A 144 9.50 13.43 2.48
N SER A 145 9.50 14.55 1.76
CA SER A 145 9.87 15.85 2.34
C SER A 145 8.87 16.28 3.41
N ALA A 146 7.57 16.07 3.17
CA ALA A 146 6.54 16.28 4.19
C ALA A 146 6.73 15.35 5.39
N LEU A 147 7.04 14.07 5.15
CA LEU A 147 7.34 13.11 6.21
C LEU A 147 8.57 13.50 7.04
N ALA A 148 9.65 13.96 6.40
CA ALA A 148 10.87 14.40 7.09
C ALA A 148 10.59 15.60 8.02
N GLN A 149 9.74 16.53 7.60
CA GLN A 149 9.33 17.68 8.42
C GLN A 149 8.49 17.30 9.65
N VAL A 150 7.77 16.17 9.60
CA VAL A 150 6.80 15.76 10.63
C VAL A 150 7.14 14.40 11.27
N SER A 151 8.34 13.90 11.02
CA SER A 151 8.83 12.60 11.50
C SER A 151 8.84 12.52 13.03
N ASP A 152 8.87 13.64 13.74
CA ASP A 152 8.84 13.62 15.20
C ASP A 152 7.42 13.73 15.78
N THR A 153 6.40 13.98 14.95
CA THR A 153 5.00 14.22 15.41
C THR A 153 4.33 12.98 16.01
N ILE A 154 4.68 11.78 15.55
CA ILE A 154 4.15 10.50 16.09
C ILE A 154 5.34 9.61 16.49
N PRO A 155 5.60 9.38 17.79
CA PRO A 155 6.65 8.46 18.20
C PRO A 155 6.42 7.06 17.64
N MET A 156 7.50 6.35 17.26
CA MET A 156 7.41 5.01 16.68
C MET A 156 6.61 4.03 17.57
N GLY A 157 6.78 4.08 18.89
CA GLY A 157 6.00 3.24 19.81
C GLY A 157 4.48 3.47 19.75
N ARG A 158 4.02 4.67 19.34
CA ARG A 158 2.60 4.96 19.15
C ARG A 158 2.08 4.35 17.85
N LEU A 159 2.90 4.37 16.79
CA LEU A 159 2.60 3.72 15.50
C LEU A 159 2.53 2.19 15.65
N LEU A 160 3.43 1.61 16.43
CA LEU A 160 3.58 0.15 16.54
C LEU A 160 2.59 -0.53 17.48
N TYR A 161 2.08 0.16 18.52
CA TYR A 161 1.41 -0.50 19.64
C TYR A 161 0.06 0.09 20.08
N ARG A 162 -0.42 1.21 19.51
CA ARG A 162 -1.66 1.88 19.98
C ARG A 162 -2.50 2.46 18.85
N ASP A 163 -3.43 1.66 18.32
CA ASP A 163 -4.41 2.11 17.31
C ASP A 163 -5.38 3.17 17.84
N ASP A 164 -5.76 3.07 19.11
CA ASP A 164 -6.72 3.93 19.83
C ASP A 164 -6.28 5.40 19.93
N SER A 165 -5.05 5.69 19.51
CA SER A 165 -4.37 6.93 19.80
C SER A 165 -4.40 7.93 18.63
N LEU A 166 -5.02 7.59 17.50
CA LEU A 166 -5.17 8.48 16.34
C LEU A 166 -6.45 9.29 16.43
N ALA A 167 -6.41 10.32 17.27
CA ALA A 167 -7.58 11.14 17.64
C ALA A 167 -8.04 12.15 16.57
N SER A 168 -7.40 12.21 15.39
CA SER A 168 -7.80 13.13 14.32
C SER A 168 -7.42 12.63 12.92
N PRO A 169 -8.13 13.08 11.86
CA PRO A 169 -7.80 12.74 10.47
C PRO A 169 -6.35 13.05 10.09
N ARG A 170 -5.81 14.18 10.58
CA ARG A 170 -4.42 14.58 10.35
C ARG A 170 -3.42 13.61 10.97
N LEU A 171 -3.68 13.12 12.19
CA LEU A 171 -2.83 12.11 12.83
C LEU A 171 -2.89 10.76 12.10
N ILE A 172 -4.05 10.39 11.57
CA ILE A 172 -4.21 9.20 10.72
C ILE A 172 -3.33 9.31 9.48
N GLN A 173 -3.39 10.44 8.77
CA GLN A 173 -2.57 10.66 7.58
C GLN A 173 -1.06 10.51 7.89
N PHE A 174 -0.59 11.10 8.98
CA PHE A 174 0.81 10.97 9.38
C PHE A 174 1.19 9.54 9.80
N ALA A 175 0.30 8.82 10.47
CA ALA A 175 0.54 7.42 10.79
C ALA A 175 0.64 6.56 9.53
N ASN A 176 -0.22 6.81 8.53
CA ASN A 176 -0.18 6.09 7.26
C ASN A 176 1.11 6.37 6.49
N LEU A 177 1.54 7.63 6.37
CA LEU A 177 2.82 7.99 5.72
C LEU A 177 4.03 7.35 6.43
N LYS A 178 4.02 7.30 7.77
CA LYS A 178 5.08 6.61 8.52
C LYS A 178 5.06 5.10 8.35
N SER A 179 3.87 4.52 8.23
CA SER A 179 3.68 3.09 8.00
C SER A 179 4.27 2.69 6.66
N GLU A 180 3.96 3.45 5.60
CA GLU A 180 4.54 3.31 4.28
C GLU A 180 6.08 3.40 4.34
N ALA A 181 6.61 4.50 4.90
CA ALA A 181 8.06 4.70 4.95
C ALA A 181 8.79 3.62 5.76
N LEU A 182 8.21 3.17 6.88
CA LEU A 182 8.76 2.07 7.67
C LEU A 182 8.75 0.76 6.87
N PHE A 183 7.64 0.44 6.22
CA PHE A 183 7.52 -0.77 5.41
C PHE A 183 8.55 -0.78 4.28
N HIS A 184 8.64 0.33 3.54
CA HIS A 184 9.65 0.52 2.48
C HIS A 184 11.07 0.37 3.02
N TYR A 185 11.41 1.03 4.14
CA TYR A 185 12.73 0.94 4.74
C TYR A 185 13.08 -0.51 5.14
N LEU A 186 12.17 -1.22 5.80
CA LEU A 186 12.42 -2.61 6.19
C LEU A 186 12.56 -3.54 4.96
N ARG A 187 11.85 -3.23 3.86
CA ARG A 187 11.87 -4.02 2.64
C ARG A 187 13.10 -3.76 1.78
N HIS A 188 13.52 -2.51 1.66
CA HIS A 188 14.46 -2.05 0.62
C HIS A 188 15.64 -1.23 1.14
N GLY A 189 15.66 -0.84 2.42
CA GLY A 189 16.75 -0.03 2.98
C GLY A 189 18.13 -0.61 2.73
N TYR A 190 18.25 -1.95 2.74
CA TYR A 190 19.48 -2.69 2.45
C TYR A 190 20.14 -2.41 1.09
N ALA A 191 19.41 -1.79 0.15
CA ALA A 191 19.95 -1.42 -1.15
C ALA A 191 20.91 -0.22 -1.08
N GLU A 192 20.90 0.54 0.02
CA GLU A 192 21.91 1.56 0.31
C GLU A 192 22.92 1.03 1.31
N ASP A 193 24.21 1.25 1.03
CA ASP A 193 25.32 0.81 1.89
C ASP A 193 25.24 1.34 3.33
N ALA A 194 24.51 2.43 3.55
CA ALA A 194 24.32 3.05 4.85
C ALA A 194 23.33 2.32 5.77
N PHE A 195 22.51 1.38 5.25
CA PHE A 195 21.46 0.74 6.02
C PHE A 195 21.64 -0.79 6.10
N PRO A 196 21.48 -1.39 7.30
CA PRO A 196 21.54 -2.83 7.47
C PRO A 196 20.33 -3.52 6.82
N ASP A 197 20.48 -4.78 6.42
CA ASP A 197 19.35 -5.62 5.98
C ASP A 197 18.41 -5.90 7.16
N ARG A 198 17.18 -5.41 7.03
CA ARG A 198 16.12 -5.53 8.04
C ARG A 198 14.95 -6.40 7.57
N ARG A 199 15.04 -7.07 6.42
CA ARG A 199 13.90 -7.83 5.84
C ARG A 199 13.37 -8.91 6.77
N ALA A 200 14.23 -9.53 7.58
CA ALA A 200 13.81 -10.50 8.60
C ALA A 200 12.80 -9.92 9.61
N GLN A 201 12.90 -8.62 9.90
CA GLN A 201 12.03 -7.93 10.86
C GLN A 201 10.58 -7.79 10.34
N LEU A 202 10.35 -7.80 9.02
CA LEU A 202 9.00 -7.88 8.46
C LEU A 202 8.34 -9.23 8.78
N GLY A 203 9.10 -10.33 8.74
CA GLY A 203 8.60 -11.66 9.12
C GLY A 203 8.33 -11.78 10.63
N HIS A 204 9.17 -11.19 11.47
CA HIS A 204 8.97 -11.19 12.92
C HIS A 204 7.81 -10.28 13.37
N ALA A 205 7.60 -9.13 12.72
CA ALA A 205 6.47 -8.24 12.97
C ALA A 205 5.11 -8.94 12.76
N MET A 206 5.04 -9.83 11.78
CA MET A 206 3.87 -10.66 11.48
C MET A 206 3.59 -11.70 12.58
N LEU A 207 4.60 -12.12 13.35
CA LEU A 207 4.50 -13.14 14.40
C LEU A 207 4.38 -12.55 15.83
N SER A 208 4.94 -11.37 16.08
CA SER A 208 5.15 -10.82 17.43
C SER A 208 3.90 -10.28 18.13
N CYS A 209 2.81 -10.00 17.42
CA CYS A 209 1.61 -9.40 18.01
C CYS A 209 0.49 -10.42 18.29
N TYR A 210 0.74 -11.72 18.11
CA TYR A 210 -0.33 -12.70 18.01
C TYR A 210 -0.91 -13.26 19.31
N TRP A 211 -0.56 -12.75 20.50
CA TRP A 211 -1.18 -13.24 21.74
C TRP A 211 -1.61 -12.12 22.68
N ARG A 212 -2.93 -12.06 22.90
CA ARG A 212 -3.58 -11.29 23.96
C ARG A 212 -3.03 -11.72 25.32
N ASP A 213 -2.87 -10.73 26.19
CA ASP A 213 -2.60 -10.78 27.63
C ASP A 213 -1.16 -11.04 28.13
N ALA A 214 -0.14 -11.02 27.26
CA ALA A 214 1.26 -10.93 27.71
C ALA A 214 1.82 -9.51 27.52
N PRO A 215 2.55 -8.93 28.49
CA PRO A 215 3.28 -7.70 28.25
C PRO A 215 4.26 -7.99 27.10
N CYS A 216 4.23 -7.16 26.06
CA CYS A 216 5.17 -7.24 24.94
C CYS A 216 6.56 -7.40 25.51
N ASP A 217 7.11 -8.61 25.39
CA ASP A 217 8.38 -8.89 26.02
C ASP A 217 9.40 -7.97 25.37
N SER A 218 10.12 -7.26 26.24
CA SER A 218 10.94 -6.11 25.91
C SER A 218 12.21 -6.48 25.10
N HIS A 219 12.17 -7.54 24.31
CA HIS A 219 13.30 -8.00 23.51
C HIS A 219 13.51 -7.22 22.20
N LEU A 220 12.60 -6.32 21.83
CA LEU A 220 12.93 -5.18 20.97
C LEU A 220 13.71 -4.07 21.70
N THR A 221 13.90 -4.18 23.03
CA THR A 221 14.66 -3.21 23.85
C THR A 221 16.03 -3.69 24.30
N SER A 222 16.42 -4.94 24.03
CA SER A 222 17.75 -5.45 24.39
C SER A 222 18.49 -6.01 23.17
N HIS A 223 19.45 -5.24 22.68
CA HIS A 223 20.49 -5.62 21.70
C HIS A 223 20.18 -5.62 20.19
N SER A 224 19.08 -4.99 19.76
CA SER A 224 19.09 -4.33 18.44
C SER A 224 18.74 -2.87 18.64
N THR A 225 19.76 -2.02 18.72
CA THR A 225 19.59 -0.59 18.52
C THR A 225 18.94 -0.39 17.14
N LEU A 226 17.61 -0.23 17.10
CA LEU A 226 16.99 0.74 16.19
C LEU A 226 17.42 2.08 16.76
N PRO A 227 18.44 2.73 16.19
CA PRO A 227 19.10 3.78 16.94
C PRO A 227 18.13 4.94 17.12
N ARG A 228 18.17 5.50 18.33
CA ARG A 228 17.23 6.52 18.79
C ARG A 228 17.08 7.61 17.73
N GLN A 229 15.86 7.76 17.21
CA GLN A 229 15.30 8.97 16.61
C GLN A 229 15.98 9.58 15.36
N SER A 230 17.18 9.16 14.94
CA SER A 230 17.90 9.82 13.83
C SER A 230 17.67 9.24 12.43
N TRP A 231 16.93 8.13 12.28
CA TRP A 231 16.92 7.35 11.02
C TRP A 231 15.98 7.97 10.00
N MET A 232 14.79 8.40 10.44
CA MET A 232 13.81 9.08 9.59
C MET A 232 14.21 10.52 9.19
N GLN A 233 15.26 11.09 9.78
CA GLN A 233 15.74 12.44 9.46
C GLN A 233 16.83 12.47 8.37
N SER A 234 17.30 11.30 7.90
CA SER A 234 18.37 11.25 6.90
C SER A 234 17.81 11.30 5.47
N THR A 235 18.32 12.23 4.66
CA THR A 235 18.12 12.29 3.21
C THR A 235 18.52 10.99 2.49
N SER A 236 19.28 10.12 3.14
CA SER A 236 19.64 8.79 2.64
C SER A 236 18.50 7.77 2.67
N ILE A 237 17.52 7.84 3.59
CA ILE A 237 16.32 6.97 3.50
C ILE A 237 15.47 7.35 2.27
N ILE A 238 15.33 8.65 2.01
CA ILE A 238 14.61 9.13 0.81
C ILE A 238 15.30 8.63 -0.47
N SER A 239 16.64 8.56 -0.45
CA SER A 239 17.45 8.00 -1.54
C SER A 239 17.31 6.47 -1.66
N ALA A 240 17.32 5.75 -0.54
CA ALA A 240 17.11 4.29 -0.46
C ALA A 240 15.77 3.85 -1.05
N ILE A 241 14.74 4.64 -0.78
CA ILE A 241 13.39 4.38 -1.26
C ILE A 241 13.31 4.68 -2.77
N ALA A 242 14.17 5.56 -3.32
CA ALA A 242 14.21 5.94 -4.74
C ALA A 242 14.94 4.97 -5.69
N GLY A 243 15.67 3.98 -5.16
CA GLY A 243 16.42 3.01 -5.95
C GLY A 243 15.79 1.62 -6.09
N ALA A 244 14.69 1.34 -5.38
CA ALA A 244 14.17 -0.01 -5.23
C ALA A 244 13.43 -0.52 -6.49
N ARG A 245 13.96 -1.56 -7.12
CA ARG A 245 13.26 -2.32 -8.17
C ARG A 245 12.58 -3.54 -7.54
N VAL A 246 11.32 -3.76 -7.89
CA VAL A 246 10.58 -4.95 -7.49
C VAL A 246 10.71 -5.97 -8.60
N TRP A 247 11.71 -6.83 -8.51
CA TRP A 247 11.90 -7.88 -9.50
C TRP A 247 10.98 -9.08 -9.20
N MET A 248 10.27 -9.52 -10.24
CA MET A 248 9.85 -10.91 -10.43
C MET A 248 10.67 -11.49 -11.57
#